data_AF-A0A059B1Z2-F1
#
_entry.id   AF-A0A059B1Z2-F1
#
_cell.length_a   1.000
_cell.length_b   1.000
_cell.length_c   1.000
_cell.angle_alpha   90.00
_cell.angle_beta   90.00
_cell.angle_gamma   90.00
#
_symmetry.space_group_name_H-M   'P 1'
#
loop_
_entity.id
_entity.type
_entity.pdbx_description
1 polymer ?
#
loop_
_entity_poly.entity_id
_entity_poly.type
_entity_poly.pdbx_seq_one_letter_code
_entity_poly.pdbx_strand_id
1 'polypeptide(L)' 'MFRVVTEFMNYSRQTVRVARYIGLGFMIALSHANRFPVIVHYARENLITSERFHGRIHFQREICSGEQ' A
#
# COMPACT_ATOMS: atom_id res chain seq x y z
N MET A 1 28.44 41.86 9.51
CA MET A 1 28.91 40.45 9.50
C MET A 1 28.02 39.51 10.33
N PHE A 2 27.57 39.90 11.53
CA PHE A 2 26.80 39.04 12.43
C PHE A 2 25.49 38.46 11.84
N ARG A 3 24.73 39.24 11.05
CA ARG A 3 23.47 38.78 10.43
C ARG A 3 23.65 37.60 9.47
N VAL A 4 24.73 37.57 8.69
CA VAL A 4 24.97 36.49 7.72
C VAL A 4 25.22 35.16 8.45
N VAL A 5 25.95 35.22 9.57
CA VAL A 5 26.23 34.04 10.41
C VAL A 5 24.96 33.55 11.10
N THR A 6 24.11 34.45 11.61
CA THR A 6 22.84 34.06 12.25
C THR A 6 21.87 33.44 11.25
N GLU A 7 21.77 33.97 10.02
CA GLU A 7 20.93 33.37 8.97
C GLU A 7 21.44 31.97 8.58
N PHE A 8 22.75 31.78 8.45
CA PHE A 8 23.35 30.47 8.17
C PHE A 8 23.08 29.45 9.29
N MET A 9 23.15 29.89 10.54
CA MET A 9 22.82 29.06 11.70
C MET A 9 21.33 28.67 11.73
N ASN A 10 20.43 29.57 11.34
CA ASN A 10 19.00 29.27 11.25
C ASN A 10 18.70 28.30 10.09
N TYR A 11 19.30 28.52 8.93
CA TYR A 11 19.16 27.65 7.76
C TYR A 11 19.66 26.23 8.05
N SER A 12 20.86 26.08 8.61
CA SER A 12 21.41 24.76 8.98
C SER A 12 20.54 24.05 10.02
N ARG A 13 20.00 24.77 11.00
CA ARG A 13 19.06 24.22 12.00
C ARG A 13 17.79 23.68 11.35
N GLN A 14 17.29 24.35 10.32
CA GLN A 14 16.14 23.90 9.55
C GLN A 14 16.49 22.67 8.70
N THR A 15 17.65 22.66 8.05
CA THR A 15 18.15 21.50 7.27
C THR A 15 18.29 20.25 8.14
N VAL A 16 18.83 20.37 9.36
CA VAL A 16 18.92 19.23 10.29
C VAL A 16 17.55 18.70 10.70
N ARG A 17 16.57 19.60 10.88
CA ARG A 17 15.19 19.21 11.19
C ARG A 17 14.56 18.45 10.03
N VAL A 18 14.71 18.94 8.80
CA VAL A 18 14.23 18.28 7.58
C VAL A 18 14.89 16.93 7.39
N ALA A 19 16.22 16.85 7.54
CA ALA A 19 16.97 15.61 7.41
C ALA A 19 16.51 14.54 8.41
N ARG A 20 16.17 14.91 9.65
CA ARG A 20 15.59 14.00 10.65
C ARG A 20 14.22 13.46 10.20
N TYR A 21 13.34 14.31 9.70
CA TYR A 21 12.02 13.87 9.22
C TYR A 21 12.13 12.94 8.01
N ILE A 22 13.03 13.25 7.06
CA ILE A 22 13.30 12.39 5.90
C ILE A 22 13.88 11.04 6.36
N GLY A 23 14.83 11.06 7.30
CA GLY A 23 15.41 9.84 7.87
C GLY A 23 14.37 8.94 8.53
N LEU A 24 13.41 9.51 9.28
CA LEU A 24 12.31 8.76 9.87
C LEU A 24 11.41 8.12 8.80
N GLY A 25 11.02 8.87 7.77
CA GLY A 25 10.24 8.33 6.65
C GLY A 25 10.97 7.21 5.91
N PHE A 26 12.28 7.36 5.71
CA PHE A 26 13.11 6.35 5.05
C PHE A 26 13.23 5.07 5.87
N MET A 27 13.42 5.15 7.20
CA MET A 27 13.44 3.97 8.06
C MET A 27 12.12 3.19 8.02
N ILE A 28 10.98 3.88 7.96
CA ILE A 28 9.67 3.24 7.85
C ILE A 28 9.53 2.56 6.48
N ALA A 29 9.88 3.24 5.39
CA ALA A 29 9.84 2.66 4.05
C ALA A 29 10.72 1.40 3.92
N LEU A 30 11.94 1.42 4.47
CA LEU A 30 12.82 0.26 4.55
C LEU A 30 12.21 -0.88 5.38
N SER A 31 11.59 -0.56 6.52
CA SER A 31 10.88 -1.56 7.34
C SER A 31 9.74 -2.21 6.57
N HIS A 32 9.01 -1.44 5.75
CA HIS A 32 7.98 -1.98 4.86
C HIS A 32 8.55 -2.85 3.73
N ALA A 33 9.71 -2.47 3.16
CA ALA A 33 10.36 -3.26 2.11
C ALA A 33 10.87 -4.63 2.61
N ASN A 34 11.18 -4.76 3.91
CA ASN A 34 11.61 -6.01 4.53
C ASN A 34 10.43 -6.93 4.94
N ARG A 35 9.18 -6.47 4.86
CA ARG A 35 8.02 -7.33 5.08
C ARG A 35 7.73 -8.14 3.83
N PHE A 36 7.28 -9.38 4.02
CA PHE A 36 6.82 -10.20 2.90
C PHE A 36 5.71 -9.46 2.14
N PRO A 37 5.80 -9.38 0.80
CA PRO A 37 4.80 -8.74 0.00
C PRO A 37 3.48 -9.50 0.15
N VAL A 38 2.42 -8.81 0.61
CA VAL A 38 1.05 -9.31 0.56
C VAL A 38 0.52 -9.02 -0.85
N ILE A 39 1.06 -9.73 -1.83
CA ILE A 39 0.64 -9.66 -3.23
C ILE A 39 -0.14 -10.92 -3.51
N VAL A 40 -1.35 -10.76 -4.00
CA VAL A 40 -2.17 -11.85 -4.52
C VAL A 40 -1.90 -11.95 -6.03
N HIS A 41 -1.20 -12.99 -6.48
CA HIS A 41 -1.05 -13.23 -7.92
C HIS A 41 -2.31 -13.87 -8.49
N TYR A 42 -3.25 -13.03 -8.96
CA TYR A 42 -4.55 -13.43 -9.53
C TYR A 42 -4.53 -14.59 -10.54
N ALA A 43 -3.46 -14.77 -11.31
CA ALA A 43 -3.34 -15.82 -12.32
C ALA A 43 -2.54 -17.05 -11.88
N ARG A 44 -1.81 -16.97 -10.77
CA ARG A 44 -0.87 -18.02 -10.31
C ARG A 44 -1.34 -18.67 -9.02
N GLU A 45 -2.03 -17.92 -8.17
CA GLU A 45 -2.55 -18.36 -6.89
C GLU A 45 -4.08 -18.38 -7.00
N ASN A 46 -4.68 -19.57 -7.02
CA ASN A 46 -6.13 -19.68 -6.96
C ASN A 46 -6.59 -19.22 -5.57
N LEU A 47 -7.10 -17.99 -5.47
CA LEU A 47 -7.75 -17.53 -4.25
C LEU A 47 -9.00 -18.37 -4.02
N ILE A 48 -9.07 -19.00 -2.85
CA ILE A 48 -10.30 -19.66 -2.40
C ILE A 48 -11.36 -18.57 -2.31
N THR A 49 -12.29 -18.59 -3.27
CA THR A 49 -13.42 -17.67 -3.29
C THR A 49 -14.29 -17.94 -2.07
N SER A 50 -14.77 -16.89 -1.40
CA SER A 50 -15.67 -17.01 -0.26
C SER A 50 -16.92 -17.84 -0.61
N GLU A 51 -17.54 -18.50 0.38
CA GLU A 51 -18.73 -19.36 0.22
C GLU A 51 -19.92 -18.67 -0.49
N ARG A 52 -19.97 -17.34 -0.48
CA ARG A 52 -20.98 -16.53 -1.18
C ARG A 52 -20.43 -15.76 -2.40
N PHE A 53 -19.31 -16.18 -2.96
CA PHE A 53 -18.78 -15.54 -4.15
C PHE A 53 -19.67 -15.86 -5.36
N HIS A 54 -20.46 -14.88 -5.78
CA HIS A 54 -21.28 -14.96 -6.98
C HIS A 54 -20.36 -14.88 -8.22
N GLY A 55 -19.88 -16.06 -8.65
CA GLY A 55 -19.10 -16.22 -9.87
C GLY A 55 -19.99 -16.30 -11.11
N ARG A 56 -19.71 -17.27 -11.98
CA ARG A 56 -20.56 -17.52 -13.15
C ARG A 56 -21.85 -18.22 -12.73
N ILE A 57 -22.98 -17.79 -13.29
CA ILE A 57 -24.28 -18.43 -13.06
C ILE A 57 -24.28 -19.76 -13.81
N HIS A 58 -24.36 -20.87 -13.06
CA HIS A 58 -24.59 -22.19 -13.63
C HIS A 58 -26.09 -22.36 -13.87
N PHE A 59 -26.51 -22.29 -15.13
CA PHE A 59 -27.91 -22.53 -15.49
C PHE A 59 -28.16 -24.04 -15.59
N GLN A 60 -28.93 -24.59 -14.64
CA GLN A 60 -29.37 -25.97 -14.69
C GLN A 60 -30.69 -26.07 -15.46
N ARG A 61 -30.60 -26.60 -16.68
CA ARG A 61 -31.69 -26.59 -17.68
C ARG A 61 -32.93 -27.40 -17.26
N GLU A 62 -32.79 -28.33 -16.33
CA GLU A 62 -33.88 -29.20 -15.86
C GLU A 62 -34.80 -28.50 -14.85
N ILE A 63 -34.29 -27.49 -14.14
CA ILE A 63 -35.02 -26.80 -13.07
C ILE A 63 -35.84 -25.63 -13.64
N CYS A 64 -35.39 -25.00 -14.72
CA CYS A 64 -36.14 -23.96 -15.43
C CYS A 64 -37.08 -24.57 -16.49
N SER A 65 -38.04 -25.38 -16.07
CA SER A 65 -39.26 -25.54 -16.87
C SER A 65 -40.11 -24.29 -16.58
N GLY A 66 -40.23 -23.41 -17.58
CA GLY A 66 -40.73 -22.04 -17.44
C GLY A 66 -41.95 -21.92 -16.52
N GLU A 67 -41.79 -21.13 -15.46
CA GLU A 67 -42.91 -20.56 -14.73
C GLU A 67 -43.49 -19.46 -15.63
N GLN A 68 -44.66 -19.74 -16.19
CA GLN A 68 -45.46 -18.84 -17.00
C GLN A 68 -46.60 -18.29 -16.14
#